data_AF-A0A7Z9LHV5-F1
#
_entry.id   AF-A0A7Z9LHV5-F1
#
_cell.length_a   1.000
_cell.length_b   1.000
_cell.length_c   1.000
_cell.angle_alpha   90.00
_cell.angle_beta   90.00
_cell.angle_gamma   90.00
#
_symmetry.space_group_name_H-M   'P 1'
#
loop_
_entity.id
_entity.type
_entity.pdbx_description
1 polymer ?
#
loop_
_entity_poly.entity_id
_entity_poly.type
_entity_poly.pdbx_seq_one_letter_code
_entity_poly.pdbx_strand_id
1 'polypeptide(L)'
;MKSYQFYLINSKKSEEVVSGLKQLTLGCENRADAYGFIWIDAEKNIQQIQLLFGEVVLEWFPGKGVKCSRTNRAIEVPEGIGFHKGVRILHPLEDTAIIESVLKEARNADYPPEWSDKILEKF
;
A
#
# COMPACT_ATOMS: atom_id res chain seq x y z
N MET A 1 1.75 17.28 -10.38
CA MET A 1 0.79 16.66 -9.44
C MET A 1 1.34 16.85 -8.03
N LYS A 2 0.52 17.12 -7.01
CA LYS A 2 1.01 17.14 -5.62
C LYS A 2 1.43 15.72 -5.22
N SER A 3 2.46 15.58 -4.38
CA SER A 3 2.86 14.29 -3.77
C SER A 3 1.67 13.69 -3.01
N TYR A 4 1.61 12.36 -2.91
CA TYR A 4 0.63 11.70 -2.03
C TYR A 4 0.98 12.03 -0.57
N GLN A 5 -0.02 12.32 0.25
CA GLN A 5 0.17 12.74 1.64
C GLN A 5 -0.44 11.71 2.59
N PHE A 6 0.38 10.77 3.04
CA PHE A 6 -0.05 9.69 3.92
C PHE A 6 -0.03 10.10 5.39
N TYR A 7 -1.06 9.68 6.12
CA TYR A 7 -1.18 9.83 7.57
C TYR A 7 -1.58 8.51 8.23
N LEU A 8 -1.22 8.34 9.50
CA LEU A 8 -1.59 7.16 10.29
C LEU A 8 -3.06 7.21 10.70
N ILE A 9 -3.80 6.14 10.41
CA ILE A 9 -5.15 5.93 10.92
C ILE A 9 -5.06 5.22 12.28
N ASN A 10 -5.35 5.97 13.34
CA ASN A 10 -5.45 5.45 14.68
C ASN A 10 -6.89 4.96 14.94
N SER A 11 -7.04 3.65 15.07
CA SER A 11 -8.31 3.01 15.43
C SER A 11 -8.04 1.91 16.45
N LYS A 12 -9.07 1.49 17.20
CA LYS A 12 -8.96 0.31 18.10
C LYS A 12 -8.49 -0.95 17.37
N LYS A 13 -8.83 -1.07 16.08
CA LYS A 13 -8.41 -2.18 15.22
C LYS A 13 -6.91 -2.11 14.88
N SER A 14 -6.32 -0.92 14.89
CA SER A 14 -4.89 -0.69 14.70
C SER A 14 -4.05 -1.10 15.92
N GLU A 15 -4.69 -1.50 17.03
CA GLU A 15 -4.02 -2.03 18.24
C GLU A 15 -3.93 -3.56 18.23
N GLU A 16 -4.63 -4.24 17.31
CA GLU A 16 -4.60 -5.69 17.20
C GLU A 16 -3.23 -6.18 16.72
N VAL A 17 -2.76 -7.26 17.35
CA VAL A 17 -1.55 -7.98 16.96
C VAL A 17 -1.96 -9.36 16.49
N VAL A 18 -1.62 -9.69 15.25
CA VAL A 18 -1.93 -10.98 14.62
C VAL A 18 -0.62 -11.66 14.27
N SER A 19 -0.41 -12.88 14.78
CA SER A 19 0.82 -13.64 14.57
C SER A 19 2.10 -12.87 14.94
N GLY A 20 2.04 -12.04 15.99
CA GLY A 20 3.17 -11.23 16.45
C GLY A 20 3.41 -9.93 15.65
N LEU A 21 2.57 -9.64 14.65
CA LEU A 21 2.67 -8.42 13.85
C LEU A 21 1.53 -7.45 14.17
N LYS A 22 1.88 -6.17 14.35
CA LYS A 22 0.94 -5.06 14.43
C LYS A 22 0.77 -4.45 13.05
N GLN A 23 -0.46 -4.24 12.61
CA GLN A 23 -0.77 -3.54 11.37
C GLN A 23 -0.94 -2.03 11.61
N LEU A 24 -0.13 -1.21 10.95
CA LEU A 24 -0.35 0.21 10.79
C LEU A 24 -1.13 0.45 9.50
N THR A 25 -2.14 1.31 9.55
CA THR A 25 -2.93 1.69 8.38
C THR A 25 -2.64 3.14 8.05
N LEU A 26 -2.36 3.41 6.77
CA LEU A 26 -2.13 4.73 6.22
C LEU A 26 -3.33 5.14 5.35
N GLY A 27 -3.92 6.28 5.67
CA GLY A 27 -4.83 6.98 4.77
C GLY A 27 -4.06 8.02 3.96
N CYS A 28 -4.59 8.45 2.82
CA CYS A 28 -4.01 9.52 2.03
C CYS A 28 -4.96 10.74 2.00
N GLU A 29 -4.47 11.90 2.44
CA GLU A 29 -5.26 13.12 2.62
C GLU A 29 -5.80 13.65 1.28
N ASN A 30 -4.96 13.62 0.25
CA ASN A 30 -5.23 14.29 -1.02
C ASN A 30 -5.64 13.34 -2.15
N ARG A 31 -5.74 12.03 -1.88
CA ARG A 31 -6.08 10.99 -2.85
C ARG A 31 -6.89 9.87 -2.20
N ALA A 32 -8.21 9.88 -2.42
CA ALA A 32 -9.14 8.90 -1.85
C ALA A 32 -8.95 7.47 -2.38
N ASP A 33 -8.20 7.31 -3.46
CA ASP A 33 -7.86 6.06 -4.11
C ASP A 33 -6.50 5.50 -3.65
N ALA A 34 -5.85 6.13 -2.66
CA ALA A 34 -4.54 5.71 -2.17
C ALA A 34 -4.58 5.35 -0.67
N TYR A 35 -3.97 4.21 -0.34
CA TYR A 35 -3.93 3.65 1.00
C TYR A 35 -2.63 2.89 1.24
N GLY A 36 -2.25 2.72 2.50
CA GLY A 36 -1.08 1.92 2.86
C GLY A 36 -1.34 1.02 4.06
N PHE A 37 -0.66 -0.11 4.08
CA PHE A 37 -0.64 -1.03 5.20
C PHE A 37 0.80 -1.43 5.48
N ILE A 38 1.20 -1.36 6.74
CA ILE A 38 2.55 -1.72 7.18
C ILE A 38 2.41 -2.69 8.32
N TRP A 39 3.06 -3.85 8.23
CA TRP A 39 3.12 -4.81 9.32
C TRP A 39 4.47 -4.69 10.02
N ILE A 40 4.43 -4.48 11.33
CA ILE A 40 5.61 -4.31 12.16
C ILE A 40 5.66 -5.37 13.25
N ASP A 41 6.86 -5.81 13.61
CA ASP A 41 7.06 -6.65 14.79
C ASP A 41 7.09 -5.83 16.09
N ALA A 42 7.27 -6.52 17.22
CA ALA A 42 7.35 -5.90 18.55
C ALA A 42 8.53 -4.91 18.70
N GLU A 43 9.57 -5.04 17.87
CA GLU A 43 10.75 -4.18 17.85
C GLU A 43 10.58 -2.98 16.89
N LYS A 44 9.39 -2.82 16.29
CA LYS A 44 9.07 -1.80 15.27
C LYS A 44 9.90 -1.96 13.98
N ASN A 45 10.34 -3.17 13.64
CA ASN A 45 10.89 -3.44 12.31
C ASN A 45 9.76 -3.72 11.33
N ILE A 46 9.89 -3.20 10.10
CA ILE A 46 8.92 -3.45 9.03
C ILE A 46 9.13 -4.85 8.48
N GLN A 47 8.07 -5.66 8.53
CA GLN A 47 8.06 -7.04 8.03
C GLN A 47 7.28 -7.16 6.71
N GLN A 48 6.42 -6.19 6.40
CA GLN A 48 5.71 -6.10 5.12
C GLN A 48 5.22 -4.66 4.90
N ILE A 49 5.22 -4.22 3.65
CA ILE A 49 4.54 -3.00 3.21
C ILE A 49 3.59 -3.37 2.06
N GLN A 50 2.40 -2.80 2.06
CA GLN A 50 1.50 -2.80 0.92
C GLN A 50 0.99 -1.37 0.70
N LEU A 51 1.29 -0.76 -0.44
CA LEU A 51 0.79 0.55 -0.85
C LEU A 51 -0.12 0.40 -2.05
N LEU A 52 -1.26 1.08 -2.02
CA LEU A 52 -2.24 1.11 -3.09
C LEU A 52 -2.25 2.51 -3.69
N PHE A 53 -2.12 2.57 -5.02
CA PHE A 53 -2.21 3.79 -5.82
C PHE A 53 -3.27 3.54 -6.89
N GLY A 54 -4.52 3.90 -6.58
CA GLY A 54 -5.66 3.49 -7.39
C GLY A 54 -5.82 1.96 -7.36
N GLU A 55 -5.72 1.36 -8.54
CA GLU A 55 -5.84 -0.10 -8.72
C GLU A 55 -4.47 -0.79 -8.87
N VAL A 56 -3.36 -0.08 -8.65
CA VAL A 56 -2.00 -0.66 -8.60
C VAL A 56 -1.58 -0.83 -7.15
N VAL A 57 -1.03 -2.00 -6.85
CA VAL A 57 -0.56 -2.39 -5.52
C VAL A 57 0.94 -2.65 -5.57
N LEU A 58 1.69 -1.91 -4.76
CA LEU A 58 3.09 -2.17 -4.46
C LEU A 58 3.18 -2.96 -3.16
N GLU A 59 3.88 -4.09 -3.19
CA GLU A 59 4.14 -4.91 -2.02
C GLU A 59 5.63 -5.06 -1.81
N TRP A 60 6.10 -4.91 -0.57
CA TRP A 60 7.47 -5.22 -0.20
C TRP A 60 7.51 -6.28 0.91
N PHE A 61 8.41 -7.23 0.76
CA PHE A 61 8.71 -8.25 1.78
C PHE A 61 10.23 -8.43 1.93
N PRO A 62 10.72 -8.72 3.16
CA PRO A 62 12.11 -9.08 3.40
C PRO A 62 12.58 -10.21 2.47
N GLY A 63 13.72 -10.02 1.82
CA GLY A 63 14.34 -11.01 0.92
C GLY A 63 13.62 -11.24 -0.42
N LYS A 64 12.46 -10.62 -0.66
CA LYS A 64 11.72 -10.74 -1.94
C LYS A 64 11.69 -9.45 -2.77
N GLY A 65 12.07 -8.33 -2.17
CA GLY A 65 12.05 -7.03 -2.83
C GLY A 65 10.63 -6.51 -3.06
N VAL A 66 10.49 -5.60 -4.04
CA VAL A 66 9.20 -4.99 -4.39
C VAL A 66 8.52 -5.80 -5.48
N LYS A 67 7.24 -6.11 -5.27
CA LYS A 67 6.33 -6.71 -6.24
C LYS A 67 5.25 -5.69 -6.61
N CYS A 68 4.94 -5.61 -7.89
CA CYS A 68 3.84 -4.80 -8.40
C CYS A 68 2.71 -5.71 -8.87
N SER A 69 1.49 -5.37 -8.47
CA SER A 69 0.27 -6.06 -8.92
C SER A 69 -0.80 -5.04 -9.28
N ARG A 70 -1.82 -5.48 -10.02
CA ARG A 70 -3.05 -4.71 -10.24
C ARG A 70 -4.25 -5.48 -9.74
N THR A 71 -5.27 -4.76 -9.33
CA THR A 71 -6.54 -5.37 -8.93
C THR A 71 -7.31 -5.87 -10.16
N ASN A 72 -8.23 -6.81 -9.95
CA ASN A 72 -9.12 -7.27 -11.01
C ASN A 72 -10.14 -6.21 -11.47
N ARG A 73 -10.37 -5.13 -10.71
CA ARG A 73 -11.25 -4.02 -11.14
C ARG A 73 -10.71 -3.26 -12.34
N ALA A 74 -9.39 -3.26 -12.53
CA ALA A 74 -8.76 -2.66 -13.70
C ALA A 74 -8.85 -3.55 -14.96
N ILE A 75 -9.30 -4.80 -14.82
CA ILE A 75 -9.32 -5.81 -15.89
C ILE A 75 -10.76 -6.17 -16.28
N GLU A 76 -11.65 -6.31 -15.29
CA GLU A 76 -13.05 -6.63 -15.49
C GLU A 76 -13.89 -5.36 -15.37
N VAL A 77 -14.69 -5.03 -16.39
CA VAL A 77 -15.72 -3.99 -16.30
C VAL A 77 -16.84 -4.56 -15.43
N PRO A 78 -17.05 -4.08 -14.19
CA PRO A 78 -17.98 -4.75 -13.31
C PRO A 78 -19.41 -4.30 -13.60
N GLU A 79 -20.31 -5.25 -13.84
CA GLU A 79 -21.76 -4.98 -13.96
C GLU A 79 -22.47 -5.32 -12.63
N GLY A 80 -23.37 -4.43 -12.16
CA GLY A 80 -24.31 -4.69 -11.06
C GLY A 80 -24.01 -4.01 -9.70
N ILE A 81 -24.97 -4.12 -8.77
CA ILE A 81 -24.89 -3.52 -7.43
C ILE A 81 -23.89 -4.30 -6.56
N GLY A 82 -22.88 -3.61 -6.03
CA GLY A 82 -21.89 -4.21 -5.11
C GLY A 82 -20.52 -4.49 -5.73
N PHE A 83 -20.25 -4.06 -6.96
CA PHE A 83 -18.93 -4.26 -7.59
C PHE A 83 -17.77 -3.61 -6.83
N HIS A 84 -18.02 -2.48 -6.17
CA HIS A 84 -17.04 -1.85 -5.28
C HIS A 84 -16.71 -2.73 -4.05
N LYS A 85 -17.44 -3.82 -3.76
CA LYS A 85 -17.24 -4.66 -2.56
C LYS A 85 -16.18 -5.75 -2.70
N GLY A 86 -15.44 -5.86 -3.81
CA GLY A 86 -14.33 -6.83 -3.83
C GLY A 86 -13.38 -6.68 -4.99
N VAL A 87 -12.27 -5.98 -4.76
CA VAL A 87 -11.01 -6.49 -5.31
C VAL A 87 -10.78 -7.83 -4.61
N ARG A 88 -10.78 -8.92 -5.36
CA ARG A 88 -10.60 -10.27 -4.78
C ARG A 88 -9.28 -10.90 -5.15
N ILE A 89 -8.62 -10.36 -6.17
CA ILE A 89 -7.42 -10.96 -6.76
C ILE A 89 -6.45 -9.85 -7.15
N LEU A 90 -5.17 -10.08 -6.86
CA LEU A 90 -4.05 -9.28 -7.34
C LEU A 90 -3.38 -10.03 -8.49
N HIS A 91 -3.41 -9.43 -9.67
CA HIS A 91 -2.73 -9.95 -10.86
C HIS A 91 -1.33 -9.32 -10.93
N PRO A 92 -0.27 -10.12 -11.20
CA PRO A 92 1.04 -9.56 -11.47
C PRO A 92 0.95 -8.47 -12.54
N LEU A 93 1.67 -7.37 -12.32
CA LEU A 93 1.82 -6.30 -13.29
C LEU A 93 3.19 -6.45 -13.95
N GLU A 94 3.22 -6.54 -15.28
CA GLU A 94 4.45 -6.70 -16.08
C GLU A 94 4.80 -5.43 -16.86
N ASP A 95 3.90 -4.44 -16.92
CA ASP A 95 4.14 -3.17 -17.61
C ASP A 95 5.15 -2.31 -16.83
N THR A 96 6.37 -2.24 -17.35
CA THR A 96 7.50 -1.55 -16.71
C THR A 96 7.28 -0.04 -16.58
N ALA A 97 6.57 0.60 -17.52
CA ALA A 97 6.32 2.04 -17.45
C ALA A 97 5.37 2.38 -16.30
N ILE A 98 4.32 1.57 -16.10
CA ILE A 98 3.41 1.73 -14.97
C ILE A 98 4.15 1.46 -13.65
N ILE A 99 4.96 0.39 -13.60
CA ILE A 99 5.76 0.04 -12.42
C ILE A 99 6.68 1.19 -12.03
N GLU A 100 7.46 1.73 -12.97
CA GLU A 100 8.39 2.83 -12.72
C GLU A 100 7.67 4.09 -12.27
N SER A 101 6.52 4.40 -12.87
CA SER A 101 5.68 5.53 -12.48
C SER A 101 5.20 5.39 -11.04
N VAL A 102 4.65 4.24 -10.66
CA VAL A 102 4.11 4.02 -9.31
C VAL A 102 5.23 3.93 -8.26
N LEU A 103 6.38 3.36 -8.58
CA LEU A 103 7.56 3.42 -7.72
C LEU A 103 8.03 4.87 -7.49
N LYS A 104 8.00 5.69 -8.55
CA LYS A 104 8.31 7.12 -8.43
C LYS A 104 7.28 7.85 -7.56
N GLU A 105 6.00 7.51 -7.67
CA GLU A 105 4.96 8.06 -6.78
C GLU A 105 5.21 7.67 -5.32
N ALA A 106 5.52 6.39 -5.06
CA ALA A 106 5.81 5.89 -3.71
C ALA A 106 7.04 6.56 -3.08
N ARG A 107 8.12 6.79 -3.85
CA ARG A 107 9.33 7.47 -3.37
C ARG A 107 9.15 8.97 -3.13
N ASN A 108 8.21 9.60 -3.83
CA ASN A 108 7.93 11.04 -3.70
C ASN A 108 6.74 11.33 -2.76
N ALA A 109 6.15 10.32 -2.13
CA ALA A 109 5.06 10.50 -1.19
C ALA A 109 5.56 11.01 0.16
N ASP A 110 4.74 11.83 0.80
CA ASP A 110 4.96 12.30 2.17
C ASP A 110 4.38 11.25 3.12
N TYR A 111 5.23 10.59 3.90
CA TYR A 111 4.83 9.59 4.90
C TYR A 111 4.83 10.18 6.31
N PRO A 112 4.14 9.53 7.27
CA PRO A 112 4.24 9.90 8.68
C PRO A 112 5.70 9.94 9.15
N PRO A 113 6.16 11.00 9.82
CA PRO A 113 7.58 11.19 10.14
C PRO A 113 8.23 10.03 10.90
N GLU A 114 7.51 9.35 11.81
CA GLU A 114 8.03 8.19 12.56
C GLU A 114 8.39 7.00 11.65
N TRP A 115 7.77 6.91 10.47
CA TRP A 115 7.88 5.76 9.57
C TRP A 115 8.52 6.08 8.22
N SER A 116 8.66 7.35 7.87
CA SER A 116 9.10 7.81 6.55
C SER A 116 10.40 7.15 6.10
N ASP A 117 11.47 7.28 6.88
CA ASP A 117 12.78 6.73 6.51
C ASP A 117 12.73 5.21 6.35
N LYS A 118 12.08 4.52 7.31
CA LYS A 118 11.93 3.06 7.29
C LYS A 118 11.15 2.55 6.07
N ILE A 119 10.15 3.31 5.60
CA ILE A 119 9.37 2.99 4.39
C ILE A 119 10.21 3.24 3.15
N LEU A 120 10.83 4.42 3.04
CA LEU A 120 11.59 4.85 1.86
C LEU A 120 12.82 3.97 1.60
N GLU A 121 13.45 3.42 2.64
CA GLU A 121 14.52 2.42 2.50
C GLU A 121 14.09 1.17 1.71
N LYS A 122 12.79 0.90 1.57
CA LYS A 122 12.28 -0.35 0.96
C LYS A 122 11.91 -0.18 -0.51
N PHE A 123 11.88 1.06 -1.02
CA PHE A 123 11.48 1.41 -2.39
C PHE A 123 12.57 2.11 -3.16
#